data_AF-A0A7S0YTX3-F1
#
_entry.id   AF-A0A7S0YTX3-F1
#
_cell.length_a   1.000
_cell.length_b   1.000
_cell.length_c   1.000
_cell.angle_alpha   90.00
_cell.angle_beta   90.00
_cell.angle_gamma   90.00
#
_symmetry.space_group_name_H-M   'P 1'
#
loop_
_entity.id
_entity.type
_entity.pdbx_description
1 polymer ?
#
loop_
_entity_poly.entity_id
_entity_poly.type
_entity_poly.pdbx_seq_one_letter_code
_entity_poly.pdbx_strand_id
1 'polypeptide(L)'
;VHWWLPPATLHASLVPAPSLCASQDDMYDTASRLCQVGQKYAFWYLKHKSWVQCAPNVPGYRLLVNAGADAGGNFWYAPHMAMEVRAFYDTCIPECATDEDTFHVNRDLCMATDDVLVTFLNGDGQRCAANTPGEREIRSATGALSNRQGRYWYKADAAAKVRRLLESCHATCAKGDPTLHDKIHCQVFNTLALRFLQGGGGTCDKRLPGYKLLGSMGATKDVQGTFMYPRSGGSEVQQFYLSCMQGWRPSQHAFGTVEHGAERVRGKTLKQAGDAARRRKDQREWEEAMEMDQY
;
A
#
# COMPACT_ATOMS: atom_id res chain seq x y z
N VAL A 1 29.66 -29.80 15.97
CA VAL A 1 29.85 -28.33 15.85
C VAL A 1 28.87 -27.66 16.80
N HIS A 2 29.33 -27.29 17.99
CA HIS A 2 28.52 -26.54 18.96
C HIS A 2 28.61 -25.06 18.62
N TRP A 3 27.48 -24.46 18.24
CA TRP A 3 27.38 -23.03 18.07
C TRP A 3 27.28 -22.40 19.46
N TRP A 4 28.40 -21.87 19.95
CA TRP A 4 28.39 -20.89 21.04
C TRP A 4 27.76 -19.61 20.49
N LEU A 5 26.50 -19.37 20.83
CA LEU A 5 25.93 -18.02 20.74
C LEU A 5 26.51 -17.24 21.91
N PRO A 6 27.23 -16.12 21.68
CA PRO A 6 27.69 -15.27 22.77
C PRO A 6 26.46 -14.77 23.56
N PRO A 7 26.58 -14.62 24.89
CA PRO A 7 25.50 -14.05 25.69
C PRO A 7 25.18 -12.67 25.14
N ALA A 8 23.90 -12.44 24.80
CA ALA A 8 23.41 -11.11 24.51
C ALA A 8 23.69 -10.25 25.75
N THR A 9 24.69 -9.37 25.66
CA THR A 9 24.89 -8.31 26.63
C THR A 9 23.66 -7.43 26.57
N LEU A 10 22.72 -7.67 27.49
CA LEU A 10 21.61 -6.78 27.78
C LEU A 10 22.23 -5.40 28.05
N HIS A 11 22.02 -4.46 27.13
CA HIS A 11 22.37 -3.05 27.29
C HIS A 11 21.58 -2.50 28.48
N ALA A 12 22.12 -2.66 29.69
CA ALA A 12 21.51 -2.28 30.97
C ALA A 12 21.44 -0.74 31.18
N SER A 13 21.49 0.04 30.11
CA SER A 13 21.68 1.50 30.14
C SER A 13 20.57 2.29 29.45
N LEU A 14 19.59 1.61 28.84
CA LEU A 14 18.48 2.25 28.12
C LEU A 14 17.36 2.57 29.09
N VAL A 15 17.06 3.87 29.24
CA VAL A 15 15.97 4.36 30.09
C VAL A 15 15.01 5.22 29.28
N PRO A 16 13.68 5.10 29.49
CA PRO A 16 12.73 6.06 28.94
C PRO A 16 13.07 7.46 29.48
N ALA A 17 13.31 8.43 28.59
CA ALA A 17 13.70 9.78 29.00
C ALA A 17 12.92 10.84 28.19
N PRO A 18 11.59 10.94 28.42
CA PRO A 18 10.70 11.78 27.62
C PRO A 18 11.06 13.27 27.66
N SER A 19 11.81 13.72 28.68
CA SER A 19 12.29 15.11 28.79
C SER A 19 13.63 15.38 28.10
N LEU A 20 14.43 14.34 27.82
CA LEU A 20 15.75 14.48 27.20
C LEU A 20 15.74 14.17 25.70
N CYS A 21 14.78 13.34 25.27
CA CYS A 21 14.66 12.90 23.89
C CYS A 21 13.46 13.57 23.19
N ALA A 22 13.40 13.41 21.88
CA ALA A 22 12.40 14.00 20.99
C ALA A 22 11.00 13.41 21.22
N SER A 23 10.88 12.10 21.44
CA SER A 23 9.63 11.41 21.77
C SER A 23 9.69 10.69 23.11
N GLN A 24 8.52 10.39 23.69
CA GLN A 24 8.40 9.47 24.83
C GLN A 24 8.73 8.01 24.46
N ASP A 25 8.63 7.68 23.17
CA ASP A 25 8.99 6.36 22.64
C ASP A 25 10.51 6.17 22.51
N ASP A 26 11.27 7.27 22.53
CA ASP A 26 12.72 7.22 22.39
C ASP A 26 13.37 6.74 23.69
N MET A 27 14.49 6.01 23.54
CA MET A 27 15.24 5.50 24.69
C MET A 27 16.56 6.24 24.83
N TYR A 28 16.88 6.71 26.02
CA TYR A 28 18.18 7.33 26.30
C TYR A 28 19.17 6.30 26.78
N ASP A 29 20.29 6.16 26.08
CA ASP A 29 21.43 5.36 26.54
C ASP A 29 22.33 6.21 27.43
N THR A 30 22.31 5.89 28.73
CA THR A 30 23.13 6.58 29.73
C THR A 30 24.64 6.45 29.50
N ALA A 31 25.09 5.38 28.83
CA ALA A 31 26.51 5.13 28.60
C ALA A 31 27.05 5.99 27.45
N SER A 32 26.39 5.97 26.29
CA SER A 32 26.79 6.78 25.13
C SER A 32 26.28 8.22 25.19
N ARG A 33 25.33 8.53 26.09
CA ARG A 33 24.62 9.81 26.21
C ARG A 33 23.89 10.19 24.91
N LEU A 34 23.33 9.20 24.23
CA LEU A 34 22.57 9.37 23.00
C LEU A 34 21.12 8.92 23.20
N CYS A 35 20.21 9.54 22.47
CA CYS A 35 18.83 9.09 22.33
C CYS A 35 18.72 8.17 21.10
N GLN A 36 18.11 7.00 21.31
CA GLN A 36 17.71 6.07 20.27
C GLN A 36 16.32 6.47 19.75
N VAL A 37 16.16 6.58 18.43
CA VAL A 37 14.87 6.80 17.79
C VAL A 37 13.95 5.61 18.08
N GLY A 38 12.87 5.86 18.82
CA GLY A 38 11.81 4.90 19.11
C GLY A 38 10.46 5.27 18.49
N GLN A 39 10.28 6.51 18.02
CA GLN A 39 9.07 6.91 17.29
C GLN A 39 8.88 6.02 16.05
N LYS A 40 7.78 5.24 16.05
CA LYS A 40 7.52 4.15 15.09
C LYS A 40 7.55 4.60 13.63
N TYR A 41 6.84 5.66 13.28
CA TYR A 41 6.72 6.13 11.89
C TYR A 41 8.04 6.68 11.34
N ALA A 42 8.75 7.48 12.13
CA ALA A 42 10.05 8.03 11.77
C ALA A 42 11.08 6.91 11.58
N PHE A 43 11.12 5.95 12.51
CA PHE A 43 11.99 4.77 12.41
C PHE A 43 11.72 3.98 11.11
N TRP A 44 10.44 3.73 10.80
CA TRP A 44 10.05 3.02 9.58
C TRP A 44 10.38 3.78 8.31
N TYR A 45 10.18 5.10 8.30
CA TYR A 45 10.56 5.96 7.18
C TYR A 45 12.07 5.92 6.93
N LEU A 46 12.88 6.03 7.98
CA LEU A 46 14.34 5.99 7.89
C LEU A 46 14.85 4.65 7.37
N LYS A 47 14.23 3.53 7.78
CA LYS A 47 14.67 2.18 7.42
C LYS A 47 14.16 1.70 6.05
N HIS A 48 12.91 1.98 5.72
CA HIS A 48 12.23 1.33 4.58
C HIS A 48 11.56 2.30 3.60
N LYS A 49 11.40 3.59 3.93
CA LYS A 49 10.67 4.60 3.15
C LYS A 49 9.28 4.16 2.64
N SER A 50 8.67 3.16 3.27
CA SER A 50 7.39 2.60 2.83
C SER A 50 6.30 2.90 3.87
N TRP A 51 5.06 3.09 3.38
CA TRP A 51 3.81 3.31 4.14
C TRP A 51 3.77 4.46 5.16
N VAL A 52 4.83 5.26 5.28
CA VAL A 52 4.88 6.51 6.05
C VAL A 52 5.38 7.61 5.13
N GLN A 53 4.75 8.77 5.16
CA GLN A 53 5.28 9.99 4.57
C GLN A 53 5.87 10.84 5.67
N CYS A 54 7.15 11.18 5.56
CA CYS A 54 7.78 12.22 6.37
C CYS A 54 8.39 13.27 5.44
N ALA A 55 8.59 14.51 5.92
CA ALA A 55 9.25 15.55 5.16
C ALA A 55 10.78 15.32 5.16
N PRO A 56 11.43 15.02 4.01
CA PRO A 56 12.88 14.77 3.99
C PRO A 56 13.71 16.06 4.06
N ASN A 57 13.08 17.23 3.99
CA ASN A 57 13.79 18.52 3.92
C ASN A 57 13.98 19.21 5.27
N VAL A 58 13.48 18.62 6.37
CA VAL A 58 13.65 19.19 7.71
C VAL A 58 15.02 18.81 8.30
N PRO A 59 15.62 19.66 9.15
CA PRO A 59 16.94 19.40 9.73
C PRO A 59 17.06 18.05 10.46
N GLY A 60 16.03 17.67 11.24
CA GLY A 60 16.00 16.42 12.00
C GLY A 60 16.23 15.18 11.13
N TYR A 61 15.64 15.13 9.93
CA TYR A 61 15.84 14.03 9.00
C TYR A 61 17.31 13.90 8.57
N ARG A 62 17.94 15.02 8.19
CA ARG A 62 19.34 15.04 7.74
C ARG A 62 20.28 14.62 8.86
N LEU A 63 20.01 15.05 10.10
CA LEU A 63 20.79 14.64 11.27
C LEU A 63 20.79 13.12 11.43
N LEU A 64 19.60 12.49 11.39
CA LEU A 64 19.45 11.04 11.57
C LEU A 64 20.05 10.24 10.41
N VAL A 65 19.88 10.70 9.17
CA VAL A 65 20.46 10.02 8.00
C VAL A 65 21.97 10.15 7.96
N ASN A 66 22.53 11.31 8.31
CA ASN A 66 23.98 11.52 8.32
C ASN A 66 24.68 10.77 9.45
N ALA A 67 24.04 10.64 10.60
CA ALA A 67 24.52 9.77 11.69
C ALA A 67 24.55 8.30 11.25
N GLY A 68 23.63 7.91 10.36
CA GLY A 68 23.50 6.55 9.85
C GLY A 68 22.83 5.63 10.85
N ALA A 69 22.54 4.41 10.40
CA ALA A 69 22.09 3.34 11.27
C ALA A 69 23.31 2.58 11.83
N ASP A 70 23.27 2.21 13.10
CA ASP A 70 24.27 1.33 13.70
C ASP A 70 24.22 -0.10 13.12
N ALA A 71 25.08 -0.98 13.62
CA ALA A 71 25.09 -2.39 13.18
C ALA A 71 23.76 -3.13 13.47
N GLY A 72 22.96 -2.65 14.42
CA GLY A 72 21.62 -3.17 14.74
C GLY A 72 20.50 -2.54 13.90
N GLY A 73 20.82 -1.57 13.05
CA GLY A 73 19.83 -0.81 12.27
C GLY A 73 19.10 0.27 13.09
N ASN A 74 19.66 0.68 14.23
CA ASN A 74 19.10 1.75 15.08
C ASN A 74 19.67 3.11 14.70
N PHE A 75 18.85 4.14 14.87
CA PHE A 75 19.24 5.53 14.64
C PHE A 75 19.41 6.24 15.98
N TRP A 76 20.47 7.03 16.09
CA TRP A 76 20.86 7.69 17.33
C TRP A 76 21.05 9.20 17.10
N TYR A 77 20.76 10.00 18.11
CA TYR A 77 20.99 11.44 18.09
C TYR A 77 21.33 11.97 19.49
N ALA A 78 22.02 13.11 19.54
CA ALA A 78 22.39 13.73 20.81
C ALA A 78 21.17 14.46 21.44
N PRO A 79 21.01 14.49 22.78
CA PRO A 79 19.87 15.13 23.44
C PRO A 79 19.62 16.60 23.06
N HIS A 80 20.69 17.37 22.78
CA HIS A 80 20.55 18.78 22.39
C HIS A 80 19.94 18.96 20.98
N MET A 81 19.86 17.89 20.17
CA MET A 81 19.21 17.86 18.85
C MET A 81 17.75 17.37 18.92
N ALA A 82 17.20 17.17 20.12
CA ALA A 82 15.87 16.61 20.30
C ALA A 82 14.77 17.47 19.66
N MET A 83 14.96 18.79 19.59
CA MET A 83 13.97 19.70 18.98
C MET A 83 13.88 19.52 17.46
N GLU A 84 15.02 19.40 16.77
CA GLU A 84 15.07 19.17 15.33
C GLU A 84 14.51 17.80 14.97
N VAL A 85 14.83 16.78 15.78
CA VAL A 85 14.32 15.42 15.60
C VAL A 85 12.82 15.36 15.88
N ARG A 86 12.32 16.07 16.88
CA ARG A 86 10.87 16.21 17.14
C ARG A 86 10.14 16.85 15.97
N ALA A 87 10.67 17.94 15.43
CA ALA A 87 10.11 18.58 14.24
C ALA A 87 10.06 17.62 13.02
N PHE A 88 11.01 16.68 12.92
CA PHE A 88 10.93 15.61 11.93
C PHE A 88 9.83 14.59 12.23
N TYR A 89 9.68 14.17 13.49
CA TYR A 89 8.61 13.25 13.89
C TYR A 89 7.22 13.83 13.62
N ASP A 90 7.04 15.12 13.82
CA ASP A 90 5.76 15.81 13.57
C ASP A 90 5.38 15.81 12.09
N THR A 91 6.36 15.62 11.20
CA THR A 91 6.10 15.49 9.75
C THR A 91 5.73 14.07 9.33
N CYS A 92 5.91 13.07 10.20
CA CYS A 92 5.75 11.67 9.86
C CYS A 92 4.29 11.23 10.02
N ILE A 93 3.58 11.20 8.89
CA ILE A 93 2.18 10.79 8.79
C ILE A 93 2.11 9.39 8.17
N PRO A 94 1.46 8.41 8.82
CA PRO A 94 1.22 7.11 8.21
C PRO A 94 0.32 7.23 6.97
N GLU A 95 0.63 6.47 5.93
CA GLU A 95 -0.23 6.35 4.75
C GLU A 95 -1.33 5.33 5.00
N CYS A 96 -2.58 5.72 4.70
CA CYS A 96 -3.69 4.79 4.60
C CYS A 96 -3.74 4.11 3.21
N ALA A 97 -4.62 3.12 3.06
CA ALA A 97 -4.77 2.34 1.84
C ALA A 97 -5.22 3.21 0.65
N THR A 98 -6.12 4.16 0.89
CA THR A 98 -6.58 5.18 -0.08
C THR A 98 -6.35 6.59 0.47
N ASP A 99 -6.43 7.60 -0.40
CA ASP A 99 -6.39 9.01 0.00
C ASP A 99 -7.70 9.46 0.69
N GLU A 100 -8.77 8.67 0.58
CA GLU A 100 -10.08 8.93 1.20
C GLU A 100 -10.15 8.40 2.64
N ASP A 101 -9.36 7.37 2.94
CA ASP A 101 -9.26 6.81 4.29
C ASP A 101 -8.64 7.82 5.25
N THR A 102 -9.27 7.97 6.41
CA THR A 102 -8.84 8.93 7.44
C THR A 102 -8.01 8.24 8.51
N PHE A 103 -6.78 8.70 8.74
CA PHE A 103 -5.97 8.25 9.87
C PHE A 103 -6.42 8.95 11.16
N HIS A 104 -6.67 8.17 12.21
CA HIS A 104 -7.05 8.67 13.53
C HIS A 104 -5.91 8.49 14.53
N VAL A 105 -5.21 9.59 14.83
CA VAL A 105 -4.03 9.61 15.71
C VAL A 105 -4.29 8.99 17.09
N ASN A 106 -5.43 9.30 17.72
CA ASN A 106 -5.78 8.78 19.05
C ASN A 106 -6.00 7.26 19.08
N ARG A 107 -6.24 6.64 17.92
CA ARG A 107 -6.47 5.20 17.81
C ARG A 107 -5.29 4.47 17.19
N ASP A 108 -4.34 5.18 16.58
CA ASP A 108 -3.32 4.63 15.68
C ASP A 108 -3.92 3.70 14.60
N LEU A 109 -5.04 4.13 13.99
CA LEU A 109 -5.77 3.35 12.98
C LEU A 109 -6.25 4.22 11.83
N CYS A 110 -6.24 3.65 10.63
CA CYS A 110 -6.95 4.16 9.46
C CYS A 110 -8.40 3.66 9.48
N MET A 111 -9.33 4.52 9.14
CA MET A 111 -10.74 4.17 8.91
C MET A 111 -10.96 3.92 7.42
N ALA A 112 -11.47 2.73 7.08
CA ALA A 112 -11.83 2.39 5.71
C ALA A 112 -13.13 3.11 5.32
N THR A 113 -13.10 3.84 4.20
CA THR A 113 -14.18 4.71 3.73
C THR A 113 -14.80 4.28 2.40
N ASP A 114 -14.14 3.41 1.66
CA ASP A 114 -14.63 2.90 0.37
C ASP A 114 -15.95 2.12 0.52
N ASP A 115 -17.02 2.61 -0.12
CA ASP A 115 -18.37 2.05 0.00
C ASP A 115 -18.45 0.58 -0.45
N VAL A 116 -17.69 0.19 -1.48
CA VAL A 116 -17.72 -1.18 -2.01
C VAL A 116 -17.10 -2.14 -1.01
N LEU A 117 -15.95 -1.76 -0.44
CA LEU A 117 -15.30 -2.52 0.62
C LEU A 117 -16.17 -2.58 1.88
N VAL A 118 -16.74 -1.46 2.34
CA VAL A 118 -17.60 -1.43 3.53
C VAL A 118 -18.81 -2.34 3.35
N THR A 119 -19.47 -2.28 2.20
CA THR A 119 -20.60 -3.16 1.86
C THR A 119 -20.19 -4.64 1.86
N PHE A 120 -19.03 -4.97 1.29
CA PHE A 120 -18.47 -6.34 1.35
C PHE A 120 -18.19 -6.79 2.78
N LEU A 121 -17.60 -5.93 3.61
CA LEU A 121 -17.24 -6.25 5.00
C LEU A 121 -18.47 -6.46 5.89
N ASN A 122 -19.59 -5.79 5.57
CA ASN A 122 -20.91 -6.00 6.18
C ASN A 122 -21.54 -7.36 5.80
N GLY A 123 -20.99 -8.04 4.79
CA GLY A 123 -21.53 -9.30 4.26
C GLY A 123 -22.51 -9.11 3.10
N ASP A 124 -22.78 -7.86 2.71
CA ASP A 124 -23.80 -7.49 1.73
C ASP A 124 -23.24 -7.47 0.29
N GLY A 125 -22.60 -8.55 -0.15
CA GLY A 125 -22.29 -8.75 -1.58
C GLY A 125 -20.93 -9.38 -1.90
N GLN A 126 -20.90 -10.17 -2.98
CA GLN A 126 -19.71 -10.83 -3.53
C GLN A 126 -18.90 -9.89 -4.44
N ARG A 127 -18.26 -8.85 -3.89
CA ARG A 127 -17.51 -7.87 -4.72
C ARG A 127 -16.00 -7.89 -4.53
N CYS A 128 -15.51 -8.34 -3.38
CA CYS A 128 -14.07 -8.40 -3.09
C CYS A 128 -13.59 -9.84 -2.89
N ALA A 129 -12.27 -10.05 -2.98
CA ALA A 129 -11.66 -11.31 -2.59
C ALA A 129 -11.81 -11.54 -1.07
N ALA A 130 -12.31 -12.71 -0.69
CA ALA A 130 -12.49 -13.10 0.70
C ALA A 130 -11.25 -13.80 1.29
N ASN A 131 -11.14 -13.79 2.62
CA ASN A 131 -10.06 -14.38 3.42
C ASN A 131 -8.66 -13.83 3.09
N THR A 132 -8.60 -12.63 2.53
CA THR A 132 -7.32 -11.99 2.20
C THR A 132 -6.62 -11.49 3.47
N PRO A 133 -5.29 -11.31 3.46
CA PRO A 133 -4.59 -10.66 4.56
C PRO A 133 -5.18 -9.28 4.90
N GLY A 134 -5.52 -8.46 3.90
CA GLY A 134 -6.12 -7.14 4.13
C GLY A 134 -7.45 -7.22 4.89
N GLU A 135 -8.32 -8.16 4.52
CA GLU A 135 -9.61 -8.35 5.20
C GLU A 135 -9.41 -8.75 6.66
N ARG A 136 -8.48 -9.67 6.93
CA ARG A 136 -8.17 -10.11 8.30
C ARG A 136 -7.65 -8.98 9.17
N GLU A 137 -6.78 -8.13 8.64
CA GLU A 137 -6.26 -6.96 9.37
C GLU A 137 -7.39 -5.99 9.72
N ILE A 138 -8.30 -5.72 8.77
CA ILE A 138 -9.47 -4.87 9.02
C ILE A 138 -10.36 -5.47 10.11
N ARG A 139 -10.75 -6.75 9.96
CA ARG A 139 -11.64 -7.41 10.93
C ARG A 139 -11.01 -7.51 12.32
N SER A 140 -9.70 -7.78 12.40
CA SER A 140 -8.96 -7.84 13.65
C SER A 140 -8.94 -6.49 14.37
N ALA A 141 -8.50 -5.42 13.66
CA ALA A 141 -8.42 -4.09 14.24
C ALA A 141 -9.81 -3.52 14.61
N THR A 142 -10.81 -3.71 13.74
CA THR A 142 -12.20 -3.34 14.04
C THR A 142 -12.76 -4.13 15.22
N GLY A 143 -12.41 -5.42 15.30
CA GLY A 143 -12.87 -6.32 16.34
C GLY A 143 -12.37 -5.95 17.74
N ALA A 144 -11.18 -5.37 17.83
CA ALA A 144 -10.56 -4.88 19.06
C ALA A 144 -11.20 -3.59 19.61
N LEU A 145 -12.03 -2.90 18.82
CA LEU A 145 -12.71 -1.68 19.27
C LEU A 145 -14.04 -2.01 19.96
N SER A 146 -14.27 -1.37 21.11
CA SER A 146 -15.48 -1.54 21.92
C SER A 146 -16.76 -1.02 21.27
N ASN A 147 -16.64 -0.10 20.31
CA ASN A 147 -17.77 0.51 19.61
C ASN A 147 -17.61 0.38 18.10
N ARG A 148 -18.40 -0.50 17.47
CA ARG A 148 -18.25 -0.86 16.06
C ARG A 148 -18.99 0.03 15.07
N GLN A 149 -19.94 0.88 15.49
CA GLN A 149 -20.78 1.84 14.70
C GLN A 149 -20.85 1.69 13.15
N GLY A 150 -20.86 0.48 12.59
CA GLY A 150 -20.72 0.27 11.14
C GLY A 150 -19.42 0.80 10.52
N ARG A 151 -18.36 1.03 11.30
CA ARG A 151 -17.06 1.54 10.81
C ARG A 151 -16.00 0.46 10.83
N TYR A 152 -15.20 0.42 9.79
CA TYR A 152 -14.10 -0.52 9.63
C TYR A 152 -12.77 0.18 9.78
N TRP A 153 -11.86 -0.47 10.49
CA TRP A 153 -10.59 0.08 10.92
C TRP A 153 -9.46 -0.88 10.60
N TYR A 154 -8.27 -0.36 10.28
CA TYR A 154 -7.07 -1.15 10.10
C TYR A 154 -5.83 -0.34 10.49
N LYS A 155 -4.73 -1.02 10.81
CA LYS A 155 -3.46 -0.36 11.13
C LYS A 155 -2.81 0.21 9.88
N ALA A 156 -2.13 1.33 9.98
CA ALA A 156 -1.43 1.93 8.86
C ALA A 156 -0.40 0.99 8.20
N ASP A 157 0.30 0.17 8.98
CA ASP A 157 1.24 -0.85 8.46
C ASP A 157 0.56 -1.97 7.64
N ALA A 158 -0.78 -2.09 7.73
CA ALA A 158 -1.59 -2.97 6.89
C ALA A 158 -2.11 -2.29 5.61
N ALA A 159 -1.86 -0.99 5.39
CA ALA A 159 -2.41 -0.24 4.25
C ALA A 159 -2.14 -0.90 2.90
N ALA A 160 -0.94 -1.42 2.66
CA ALA A 160 -0.62 -2.12 1.41
C ALA A 160 -1.44 -3.40 1.20
N LYS A 161 -1.75 -4.14 2.28
CA LYS A 161 -2.59 -5.34 2.23
C LYS A 161 -4.06 -4.97 1.97
N VAL A 162 -4.53 -3.89 2.59
CA VAL A 162 -5.89 -3.35 2.41
C VAL A 162 -6.08 -2.78 1.01
N ARG A 163 -5.08 -2.10 0.45
CA ARG A 163 -5.09 -1.62 -0.93
C ARG A 163 -5.29 -2.76 -1.95
N ARG A 164 -4.59 -3.89 -1.76
CA ARG A 164 -4.81 -5.08 -2.61
C ARG A 164 -6.21 -5.67 -2.48
N LEU A 165 -6.79 -5.63 -1.28
CA LEU A 165 -8.19 -6.03 -1.09
C LEU A 165 -9.13 -5.07 -1.85
N LEU A 166 -8.93 -3.76 -1.74
CA LEU A 166 -9.70 -2.74 -2.48
C LEU A 166 -9.58 -2.90 -3.99
N GLU A 167 -8.38 -3.15 -4.50
CA GLU A 167 -8.16 -3.46 -5.92
C GLU A 167 -9.02 -4.66 -6.36
N SER A 168 -9.15 -5.68 -5.51
CA SER A 168 -10.04 -6.82 -5.79
C SER A 168 -11.53 -6.46 -5.75
N CYS A 169 -11.92 -5.48 -4.93
CA CYS A 169 -13.30 -4.97 -4.85
C CYS A 169 -13.73 -4.24 -6.13
N HIS A 170 -12.80 -3.50 -6.72
CA HIS A 170 -13.01 -2.70 -7.93
C HIS A 170 -12.62 -3.43 -9.21
N ALA A 171 -12.10 -4.64 -9.09
CA ALA A 171 -11.68 -5.40 -10.24
C ALA A 171 -12.84 -5.60 -11.22
N THR A 172 -12.56 -5.44 -12.50
CA THR A 172 -13.51 -5.71 -13.59
C THR A 172 -12.92 -6.76 -14.50
N CYS A 173 -13.78 -7.54 -15.16
CA CYS A 173 -13.33 -8.39 -16.26
C CYS A 173 -12.62 -7.53 -17.33
N ALA A 174 -11.71 -8.16 -18.07
CA ALA A 174 -11.16 -7.56 -19.28
C ALA A 174 -12.29 -7.17 -20.23
N LYS A 175 -12.07 -6.13 -21.03
CA LYS A 175 -13.09 -5.54 -21.90
C LYS A 175 -13.61 -6.59 -22.90
N GLY A 176 -14.92 -6.82 -22.84
CA GLY A 176 -15.62 -7.78 -23.69
C GLY A 176 -15.82 -9.16 -23.07
N ASP A 177 -15.20 -9.43 -21.91
CA ASP A 177 -15.38 -10.68 -21.19
C ASP A 177 -16.56 -10.57 -20.22
N PRO A 178 -17.53 -11.51 -20.26
CA PRO A 178 -18.61 -11.55 -19.30
C PRO A 178 -18.12 -12.07 -17.94
N THR A 179 -18.71 -11.53 -16.88
CA THR A 179 -18.59 -12.13 -15.55
C THR A 179 -19.47 -13.38 -15.49
N LEU A 180 -18.93 -14.48 -14.96
CA LEU A 180 -19.65 -15.74 -14.78
C LEU A 180 -20.70 -15.64 -13.65
N HIS A 181 -21.55 -16.65 -13.54
CA HIS A 181 -22.62 -16.71 -12.54
C HIS A 181 -22.12 -16.66 -11.09
N ASP A 182 -20.88 -17.10 -10.84
CA ASP A 182 -20.24 -17.03 -9.52
C ASP A 182 -19.77 -15.62 -9.14
N LYS A 183 -19.84 -14.65 -10.05
CA LYS A 183 -19.39 -13.25 -9.90
C LYS A 183 -17.91 -13.05 -9.57
N ILE A 184 -17.15 -14.12 -9.42
CA ILE A 184 -15.74 -14.14 -9.02
C ILE A 184 -14.85 -14.38 -10.24
N HIS A 185 -15.36 -15.09 -11.25
CA HIS A 185 -14.61 -15.40 -12.46
C HIS A 185 -15.16 -14.66 -13.68
N CYS A 186 -14.27 -14.46 -14.64
CA CYS A 186 -14.54 -13.90 -15.95
C CYS A 186 -14.24 -14.95 -17.01
N GLN A 187 -15.03 -14.98 -18.08
CA GLN A 187 -14.83 -15.88 -19.20
C GLN A 187 -14.11 -15.16 -20.33
N VAL A 188 -13.04 -15.75 -20.86
CA VAL A 188 -12.31 -15.20 -22.01
C VAL A 188 -13.19 -15.26 -23.26
N PHE A 189 -13.55 -14.10 -23.81
CA PHE A 189 -14.28 -13.96 -25.06
C PHE A 189 -13.47 -13.30 -26.17
N ASN A 190 -12.27 -12.79 -25.86
CA ASN A 190 -11.40 -12.21 -26.88
C ASN A 190 -10.93 -13.25 -27.90
N THR A 191 -11.39 -13.13 -29.14
CA THR A 191 -11.16 -14.12 -30.20
C THR A 191 -9.70 -14.29 -30.60
N LEU A 192 -8.89 -13.22 -30.53
CA LEU A 192 -7.45 -13.28 -30.83
C LEU A 192 -6.71 -14.05 -29.74
N ALA A 193 -7.02 -13.77 -28.48
CA ALA A 193 -6.47 -14.48 -27.34
C ALA A 193 -6.87 -15.97 -27.37
N LEU A 194 -8.13 -16.28 -27.64
CA LEU A 194 -8.61 -17.67 -27.76
C LEU A 194 -7.88 -18.44 -28.86
N ARG A 195 -7.73 -17.84 -30.06
CA ARG A 195 -6.99 -18.46 -31.16
C ARG A 195 -5.54 -18.76 -30.78
N PHE A 196 -4.91 -17.84 -30.08
CA PHE A 196 -3.54 -18.01 -29.59
C PHE A 196 -3.43 -19.10 -28.52
N LEU A 197 -4.36 -19.13 -27.57
CA LEU A 197 -4.38 -20.10 -26.47
C LEU A 197 -4.70 -21.53 -26.96
N GLN A 198 -5.59 -21.67 -27.94
CA GLN A 198 -6.05 -22.98 -28.44
C GLN A 198 -5.13 -23.56 -29.51
N GLY A 199 -4.65 -22.73 -30.45
CA GLY A 199 -3.91 -23.20 -31.62
C GLY A 199 -2.46 -22.74 -31.70
N GLY A 200 -1.98 -21.94 -30.74
CA GLY A 200 -0.65 -21.31 -30.80
C GLY A 200 -0.49 -20.28 -31.93
N GLY A 201 -1.57 -20.00 -32.68
CA GLY A 201 -1.57 -19.06 -33.81
C GLY A 201 -1.78 -17.62 -33.35
N GLY A 202 -0.95 -16.69 -33.82
CA GLY A 202 -1.02 -15.27 -33.52
C GLY A 202 0.25 -14.72 -32.84
N THR A 203 0.25 -13.42 -32.56
CA THR A 203 1.40 -12.68 -32.02
C THR A 203 1.03 -12.03 -30.69
N CYS A 204 0.72 -12.84 -29.67
CA CYS A 204 0.52 -12.38 -28.29
C CYS A 204 1.81 -12.58 -27.47
N ASP A 205 2.02 -11.76 -26.43
CA ASP A 205 3.16 -11.93 -25.52
C ASP A 205 2.86 -12.93 -24.40
N LYS A 206 3.55 -14.08 -24.42
CA LYS A 206 3.47 -15.12 -23.39
C LYS A 206 4.12 -14.73 -22.06
N ARG A 207 4.91 -13.65 -22.02
CA ARG A 207 5.60 -13.20 -20.80
C ARG A 207 4.69 -12.42 -19.87
N LEU A 208 3.58 -11.88 -20.40
CA LEU A 208 2.64 -11.07 -19.64
C LEU A 208 1.95 -11.88 -18.53
N PRO A 209 1.70 -11.28 -17.35
CA PRO A 209 1.02 -11.95 -16.23
C PRO A 209 -0.35 -12.53 -16.62
N GLY A 210 -1.11 -11.82 -17.48
CA GLY A 210 -2.41 -12.29 -17.96
C GLY A 210 -2.35 -13.64 -18.67
N TYR A 211 -1.31 -13.89 -19.49
CA TYR A 211 -1.14 -15.20 -20.13
C TYR A 211 -0.91 -16.32 -19.12
N LYS A 212 -0.04 -16.08 -18.12
CA LYS A 212 0.24 -17.07 -17.06
C LYS A 212 -1.01 -17.38 -16.25
N LEU A 213 -1.81 -16.36 -15.94
CA LEU A 213 -3.08 -16.50 -15.22
C LEU A 213 -4.07 -17.40 -15.97
N LEU A 214 -4.21 -17.17 -17.29
CA LEU A 214 -5.06 -17.98 -18.16
C LEU A 214 -4.55 -19.42 -18.30
N GLY A 215 -3.22 -19.60 -18.34
CA GLY A 215 -2.60 -20.92 -18.38
C GLY A 215 -2.75 -21.72 -17.08
N SER A 216 -2.75 -21.05 -15.91
CA SER A 216 -2.84 -21.73 -14.61
C SER A 216 -4.25 -22.21 -14.26
N MET A 217 -5.29 -21.58 -14.79
CA MET A 217 -6.67 -21.93 -14.46
C MET A 217 -7.23 -23.06 -15.35
N GLY A 218 -6.59 -23.30 -16.50
CA GLY A 218 -7.00 -24.32 -17.47
C GLY A 218 -8.39 -24.08 -18.07
N ALA A 219 -8.80 -24.97 -18.97
CA ALA A 219 -10.20 -25.04 -19.40
C ALA A 219 -10.98 -25.83 -18.35
N THR A 220 -11.96 -25.21 -17.68
CA THR A 220 -12.83 -25.94 -16.76
C THR A 220 -13.74 -26.89 -17.53
N LYS A 221 -13.98 -28.08 -16.96
CA LYS A 221 -14.88 -29.08 -17.57
C LYS A 221 -16.34 -28.62 -17.68
N ASP A 222 -16.74 -27.65 -16.86
CA ASP A 222 -18.14 -27.22 -16.73
C ASP A 222 -18.61 -26.33 -17.89
N VAL A 223 -17.67 -25.72 -18.61
CA VAL A 223 -17.95 -24.94 -19.82
C VAL A 223 -16.91 -25.33 -20.89
N GLN A 224 -17.25 -26.36 -21.66
CA GLN A 224 -16.38 -26.97 -22.67
C GLN A 224 -15.58 -25.92 -23.45
N GLY A 225 -14.26 -25.90 -23.24
CA GLY A 225 -13.31 -25.17 -24.08
C GLY A 225 -13.16 -23.67 -23.81
N THR A 226 -13.72 -23.13 -22.73
CA THR A 226 -13.55 -21.70 -22.40
C THR A 226 -12.54 -21.48 -21.28
N PHE A 227 -11.57 -20.61 -21.56
CA PHE A 227 -10.61 -20.13 -20.58
C PHE A 227 -11.33 -19.16 -19.64
N MET A 228 -10.99 -19.23 -18.36
CA MET A 228 -11.48 -18.30 -17.35
C MET A 228 -10.33 -17.75 -16.52
N TYR A 229 -10.58 -16.65 -15.83
CA TYR A 229 -9.63 -16.03 -14.91
C TYR A 229 -10.41 -15.37 -13.75
N PRO A 230 -9.79 -15.22 -12.56
CA PRO A 230 -10.42 -14.49 -11.47
C PRO A 230 -10.60 -13.04 -11.90
N ARG A 231 -11.74 -12.44 -11.54
CA ARG A 231 -12.09 -11.05 -11.88
C ARG A 231 -11.01 -10.07 -11.44
N SER A 232 -10.33 -10.35 -10.33
CA SER A 232 -9.16 -9.60 -9.84
C SER A 232 -8.00 -9.49 -10.85
N GLY A 233 -7.90 -10.41 -11.81
CA GLY A 233 -6.86 -10.41 -12.85
C GLY A 233 -7.30 -9.82 -14.19
N GLY A 234 -8.46 -9.16 -14.25
CA GLY A 234 -8.99 -8.67 -15.53
C GLY A 234 -8.15 -7.58 -16.18
N SER A 235 -7.44 -6.77 -15.40
CA SER A 235 -6.52 -5.77 -15.95
C SER A 235 -5.31 -6.41 -16.64
N GLU A 236 -4.77 -7.48 -16.08
CA GLU A 236 -3.62 -8.22 -16.58
C GLU A 236 -3.99 -9.00 -17.84
N VAL A 237 -5.20 -9.57 -17.86
CA VAL A 237 -5.78 -10.20 -19.05
C VAL A 237 -6.06 -9.16 -20.14
N GLN A 238 -6.55 -7.97 -19.79
CA GLN A 238 -6.71 -6.88 -20.73
C GLN A 238 -5.38 -6.48 -21.38
N GLN A 239 -4.28 -6.41 -20.61
CA GLN A 239 -2.94 -6.16 -21.15
C GLN A 239 -2.50 -7.25 -22.13
N PHE A 240 -2.75 -8.50 -21.77
CA PHE A 240 -2.50 -9.62 -22.68
C PHE A 240 -3.29 -9.48 -23.99
N TYR A 241 -4.58 -9.10 -23.94
CA TYR A 241 -5.38 -8.85 -25.14
C TYR A 241 -4.83 -7.72 -26.01
N LEU A 242 -4.37 -6.62 -25.39
CA LEU A 242 -3.74 -5.53 -26.12
C LEU A 242 -2.48 -6.00 -26.87
N SER A 243 -1.67 -6.88 -26.26
CA SER A 243 -0.49 -7.45 -26.93
C SER A 243 -0.84 -8.28 -28.17
N CYS A 244 -1.97 -8.99 -28.14
CA CYS A 244 -2.45 -9.77 -29.29
C CYS A 244 -2.90 -8.86 -30.45
N MET A 245 -3.56 -7.73 -30.16
CA MET A 245 -4.07 -6.81 -31.18
C MET A 245 -2.97 -6.00 -31.86
N GLN A 246 -1.94 -5.59 -31.10
CA GLN A 246 -0.84 -4.77 -31.63
C GLN A 246 0.14 -5.58 -32.49
N GLY A 247 0.05 -6.91 -32.44
CA GLY A 247 0.97 -7.82 -33.10
C GLY A 247 2.36 -7.73 -32.51
N TRP A 248 2.62 -8.53 -31.47
CA TRP A 248 3.88 -8.50 -30.73
C TRP A 248 5.12 -8.49 -31.62
N ARG A 249 5.88 -7.39 -31.60
CA ARG A 249 7.21 -7.25 -32.21
C ARG A 249 8.28 -7.26 -31.12
N PRO A 250 9.18 -8.27 -31.06
CA PRO A 250 10.15 -8.44 -29.97
C PRO A 250 11.14 -7.29 -29.73
N SER A 251 11.22 -6.28 -30.60
CA SER A 251 12.31 -5.30 -30.64
C SER A 251 11.93 -3.83 -30.33
N GLN A 252 10.66 -3.50 -30.03
CA GLN A 252 10.26 -2.08 -29.88
C GLN A 252 9.51 -1.71 -28.59
N HIS A 253 9.22 -2.65 -27.68
CA HIS A 253 8.52 -2.32 -26.43
C HIS A 253 9.44 -2.47 -25.22
N ALA A 254 10.18 -1.41 -24.91
CA ALA A 254 10.37 -1.05 -23.52
C ALA A 254 8.97 -0.89 -22.93
N PHE A 255 8.66 -1.68 -21.90
CA PHE A 255 7.39 -1.61 -21.19
C PHE A 255 7.19 -0.19 -20.64
N GLY A 256 6.49 0.65 -21.41
CA GLY A 256 5.63 1.65 -20.80
C GLY A 256 4.60 0.83 -20.04
N THR A 257 4.70 0.81 -18.72
CA THR A 257 3.58 0.45 -17.87
C THR A 257 2.34 1.11 -18.48
N VAL A 258 1.33 0.31 -18.85
CA VAL A 258 0.05 0.93 -19.17
C VAL A 258 -0.35 1.62 -17.89
N GLU A 259 -0.29 2.96 -17.92
CA GLU A 259 -0.70 3.76 -16.79
C GLU A 259 -2.12 3.32 -16.44
N HIS A 260 -2.31 2.78 -15.23
CA HIS A 260 -3.61 2.62 -14.60
C HIS A 260 -4.33 4.00 -14.38
N GLY A 261 -3.93 5.05 -15.12
CA GLY A 261 -4.42 6.42 -15.04
C GLY A 261 -5.01 6.96 -16.35
N ALA A 262 -5.31 6.11 -17.34
CA ALA A 262 -5.98 6.57 -18.57
C ALA A 262 -7.47 6.95 -18.35
N GLU A 263 -8.04 6.63 -17.18
CA GLU A 263 -9.35 7.12 -16.79
C GLU A 263 -9.29 8.64 -16.59
N ARG A 264 -10.07 9.36 -17.42
CA ARG A 264 -10.13 10.82 -17.40
C ARG A 264 -11.40 11.28 -16.71
N VAL A 265 -11.29 11.87 -15.53
CA VAL A 265 -12.40 12.59 -14.89
C VAL A 265 -12.32 14.05 -15.33
N ARG A 266 -13.32 14.51 -16.11
CA ARG A 266 -13.36 15.88 -16.67
C ARG A 266 -12.12 16.26 -17.48
N GLY A 267 -11.59 15.31 -18.26
CA GLY A 267 -10.48 15.55 -19.19
C GLY A 267 -9.07 15.49 -18.59
N LYS A 268 -8.93 15.26 -17.27
CA LYS A 268 -7.64 15.08 -16.57
C LYS A 268 -7.44 13.62 -16.18
N THR A 269 -6.21 13.11 -16.20
CA THR A 269 -5.92 11.74 -15.73
C THR A 269 -6.18 11.62 -14.23
N LEU A 270 -6.53 10.43 -13.74
CA LEU A 270 -6.69 10.16 -12.29
C LEU A 270 -5.49 10.64 -11.47
N LYS A 271 -4.27 10.42 -11.98
CA LYS A 271 -3.03 10.91 -11.36
C LYS A 271 -3.01 12.44 -11.27
N GLN A 272 -3.35 13.15 -12.35
CA GLN A 272 -3.43 14.62 -12.34
C GLN A 272 -4.53 15.16 -11.42
N ALA A 273 -5.65 14.44 -11.32
CA ALA A 273 -6.74 14.78 -10.41
C ALA A 273 -6.30 14.57 -8.94
N GLY A 274 -5.62 13.46 -8.64
CA GLY A 274 -5.02 13.18 -7.34
C GLY A 274 -3.97 14.21 -6.94
N ASP A 275 -3.02 14.52 -7.82
CA ASP A 275 -1.98 15.54 -7.58
C ASP A 275 -2.57 16.95 -7.38
N ALA A 276 -3.70 17.25 -8.03
CA ALA A 276 -4.41 18.52 -7.83
C ALA A 276 -5.21 18.54 -6.52
N ALA A 277 -5.83 17.43 -6.13
CA ALA A 277 -6.53 17.30 -4.86
C ALA A 277 -5.53 17.40 -3.69
N ARG A 278 -4.38 16.73 -3.79
CA ARG A 278 -3.30 16.78 -2.80
C ARG A 278 -2.78 18.20 -2.60
N ARG A 279 -2.43 18.92 -3.68
CA ARG A 279 -2.03 20.33 -3.58
C ARG A 279 -3.08 21.25 -2.95
N ARG A 280 -4.37 21.00 -3.17
CA ARG A 280 -5.44 21.79 -2.53
C ARG A 280 -5.63 21.46 -1.05
N LYS A 281 -5.32 20.23 -0.65
CA LYS A 281 -5.32 19.81 0.75
C LYS A 281 -4.12 20.46 1.46
N ASP A 282 -2.92 20.29 0.89
CA ASP A 282 -1.69 20.89 1.41
C ASP A 282 -1.82 22.43 1.53
N GLN A 283 -2.45 23.08 0.55
CA GLN A 283 -2.69 24.52 0.59
C GLN A 283 -3.68 24.93 1.70
N ARG A 284 -4.75 24.16 1.92
CA ARG A 284 -5.71 24.44 3.01
C ARG A 284 -5.10 24.24 4.38
N GLU A 285 -4.33 23.16 4.56
CA GLU A 285 -3.61 22.91 5.81
C GLU A 285 -2.58 24.01 6.10
N TRP A 286 -1.94 24.55 5.05
CA TRP A 286 -1.05 25.70 5.18
C TRP A 286 -1.78 27.01 5.54
N GLU A 287 -2.93 27.27 4.92
CA GLU A 287 -3.79 28.43 5.24
C GLU A 287 -4.31 28.36 6.68
N GLU A 288 -4.77 27.19 7.14
CA GLU A 288 -5.22 26.96 8.53
C GLU A 288 -4.07 27.12 9.53
N ALA A 289 -2.86 26.65 9.20
CA ALA A 289 -1.68 26.83 10.04
C ALA A 289 -1.27 28.32 10.17
N MET A 290 -1.41 29.10 9.09
CA MET A 290 -1.13 30.54 9.11
C MET A 290 -2.16 31.34 9.93
N GLU A 291 -3.43 30.92 9.96
CA GLU A 291 -4.46 31.57 10.77
C GLU A 291 -4.25 31.33 12.28
N MET A 292 -3.71 30.16 12.67
CA MET A 292 -3.42 29.88 14.08
C MET A 292 -2.23 30.68 14.64
N ASP A 293 -1.31 31.12 13.79
CA ASP A 293 -0.11 31.88 14.21
C ASP A 293 -0.40 33.39 14.45
N GLN A 294 -1.64 33.85 14.19
CA GLN A 294 -2.07 35.23 14.41
C GLN A 294 -2.77 35.48 15.76
N TYR A 295 -2.91 34.46 16.60
CA TYR A 295 -3.53 34.53 17.94
C TYR A 295 -2.57 34.10 19.04
#